data_AF-X0TKM4-F1
#
_entry.id   AF-X0TKM4-F1
#
_cell.length_a   1.000
_cell.length_b   1.000
_cell.length_c   1.000
_cell.angle_alpha   90.00
_cell.angle_beta   90.00
_cell.angle_gamma   90.00
#
_symmetry.space_group_name_H-M   'P 1'
#
loop_
_entity.id
_entity.type
_entity.pdbx_description
1 polymer ?
#
loop_
_entity_poly.entity_id
_entity_poly.type
_entity_poly.pdbx_seq_one_letter_code
_entity_poly.pdbx_strand_id
1 'polypeptide(L)'
;EKYIGFHGAGGGGSMMSMDAVLKRGFKLANYCDTSGNPSASKVYRASKIILSQPDIRGYFASGSGVASQEQYHSARGMVKAFHEEKLSIPGVIRLGGNFEEKAVEILGNYLKDIPAKVEGYGRDDSPEFCAQRLEELIKENQSGYHEVKPVVDLVLPKNCYFFETLTGKLSIDHRKCTDCGTKGCIEACKAEILKLEDGKPVLSVSKEEAKKGKCTECLACEIFCTFHEQDAIFIHLPIPGLKEYRQKIVKK
;
A
#
# COMPACT_ATOMS: atom_id res chain seq x y z
N GLU A 1 -12.07 -22.90 3.11
CA GLU A 1 -10.68 -23.24 3.51
C GLU A 1 -10.00 -22.04 4.20
N LYS A 2 -8.82 -22.20 4.81
CA LYS A 2 -8.11 -21.12 5.53
C LYS A 2 -7.04 -20.46 4.65
N TYR A 3 -7.45 -19.72 3.63
CA TYR A 3 -6.51 -19.07 2.71
C TYR A 3 -5.96 -17.75 3.26
N ILE A 4 -4.67 -17.50 3.03
CA ILE A 4 -3.96 -16.27 3.39
C ILE A 4 -3.41 -15.63 2.12
N GLY A 5 -3.65 -14.34 1.95
CA GLY A 5 -2.99 -13.54 0.92
C GLY A 5 -1.54 -13.29 1.33
N PHE A 6 -0.58 -13.75 0.54
CA PHE A 6 0.84 -13.72 0.90
C PHE A 6 1.61 -12.66 0.10
N HIS A 7 2.39 -11.84 0.81
CA HIS A 7 3.23 -10.80 0.23
C HIS A 7 4.68 -10.93 0.71
N GLY A 8 5.52 -11.50 -0.15
CA GLY A 8 6.95 -11.67 0.10
C GLY A 8 7.75 -10.38 -0.06
N ALA A 9 8.83 -10.27 0.69
CA ALA A 9 9.84 -9.21 0.55
C ALA A 9 11.26 -9.80 0.56
N GLY A 10 11.55 -10.65 -0.44
CA GLY A 10 12.86 -11.27 -0.67
C GLY A 10 12.79 -12.79 -0.61
N GLY A 11 13.15 -13.45 -1.72
CA GLY A 11 12.87 -14.87 -1.96
C GLY A 11 13.13 -15.81 -0.79
N GLY A 12 14.34 -15.86 -0.24
CA GLY A 12 14.67 -16.78 0.87
C GLY A 12 13.83 -16.54 2.13
N GLY A 13 13.66 -15.28 2.53
CA GLY A 13 12.86 -14.91 3.70
C GLY A 13 11.36 -15.11 3.49
N SER A 14 10.89 -14.87 2.27
CA SER A 14 9.52 -15.16 1.85
C SER A 14 9.21 -16.64 2.03
N MET A 15 10.09 -17.54 1.57
CA MET A 15 9.91 -18.99 1.73
C MET A 15 9.87 -19.43 3.20
N MET A 16 10.76 -18.91 4.06
CA MET A 16 10.70 -19.18 5.50
C MET A 16 9.38 -18.74 6.13
N SER A 17 8.86 -17.58 5.68
CA SER A 17 7.59 -17.04 6.16
C SER A 17 6.38 -17.83 5.67
N MET A 18 6.45 -18.39 4.46
CA MET A 18 5.46 -19.33 3.95
C MET A 18 5.41 -20.59 4.82
N ASP A 19 6.55 -21.18 5.14
CA ASP A 19 6.62 -22.36 6.01
C ASP A 19 6.00 -22.10 7.39
N ALA A 20 6.23 -20.92 7.96
CA ALA A 20 5.63 -20.52 9.23
C ALA A 20 4.09 -20.50 9.17
N VAL A 21 3.51 -19.98 8.07
CA VAL A 21 2.05 -19.97 7.87
C VAL A 21 1.51 -21.38 7.61
N LEU A 22 2.19 -22.17 6.77
CA LEU A 22 1.78 -23.54 6.42
C LEU A 22 1.80 -24.49 7.62
N LYS A 23 2.81 -24.39 8.50
CA LYS A 23 2.90 -25.19 9.73
C LYS A 23 1.72 -24.97 10.69
N ARG A 24 1.00 -23.85 10.57
CA ARG A 24 -0.21 -23.55 11.35
C ARG A 24 -1.50 -24.03 10.68
N GLY A 25 -1.40 -24.76 9.56
CA GLY A 25 -2.54 -25.33 8.84
C GLY A 25 -3.30 -24.34 7.96
N PHE A 26 -2.70 -23.18 7.67
CA PHE A 26 -3.20 -22.26 6.65
C PHE A 26 -2.76 -22.70 5.25
N LYS A 27 -3.46 -22.22 4.23
CA LYS A 27 -3.06 -22.34 2.82
C LYS A 27 -2.73 -20.96 2.29
N LEU A 28 -1.79 -20.88 1.36
CA LEU A 28 -1.46 -19.62 0.69
C LEU A 28 -2.32 -19.49 -0.57
N ALA A 29 -2.97 -18.35 -0.75
CA ALA A 29 -3.75 -18.07 -1.95
C ALA A 29 -2.84 -17.80 -3.16
N ASN A 30 -1.65 -17.26 -2.91
CA ASN A 30 -0.68 -16.88 -3.92
C ASN A 30 0.76 -16.95 -3.41
N TYR A 31 1.68 -16.72 -4.34
CA TYR A 31 3.02 -16.22 -4.06
C TYR A 31 3.23 -14.93 -4.85
N CYS A 32 3.44 -13.81 -4.17
CA CYS A 32 3.77 -12.52 -4.77
C CYS A 32 4.90 -11.90 -3.96
N ASP A 33 6.00 -11.56 -4.60
CA ASP A 33 7.19 -11.01 -3.94
C ASP A 33 7.53 -9.64 -4.53
N THR A 34 7.68 -8.64 -3.65
CA THR A 34 8.16 -7.30 -4.04
C THR A 34 9.52 -7.04 -3.38
N SER A 35 10.56 -7.58 -4.00
CA SER A 35 11.96 -7.35 -3.62
C SER A 35 12.69 -6.43 -4.62
N GLY A 36 13.94 -6.04 -4.31
CA GLY A 36 14.76 -5.17 -5.15
C GLY A 36 14.51 -3.67 -4.97
N ASN A 37 14.11 -3.25 -3.77
CA ASN A 37 13.76 -1.88 -3.38
C ASN A 37 12.65 -1.27 -4.26
N PRO A 38 11.45 -1.88 -4.28
CA PRO A 38 10.36 -1.45 -5.15
C PRO A 38 9.84 -0.06 -4.77
N SER A 39 9.35 0.68 -5.77
CA SER A 39 8.54 1.87 -5.51
C SER A 39 7.27 1.52 -4.76
N ALA A 40 6.74 2.48 -4.00
CA ALA A 40 5.45 2.31 -3.31
C ALA A 40 4.31 1.98 -4.29
N SER A 41 4.36 2.48 -5.52
CA SER A 41 3.39 2.14 -6.57
C SER A 41 3.41 0.66 -6.98
N LYS A 42 4.56 -0.01 -6.97
CA LYS A 42 4.64 -1.46 -7.22
C LYS A 42 4.03 -2.26 -6.07
N VAL A 43 4.35 -1.88 -4.83
CA VAL A 43 3.81 -2.52 -3.62
C VAL A 43 2.30 -2.33 -3.52
N TYR A 44 1.80 -1.13 -3.85
CA TYR A 44 0.36 -0.85 -3.96
C TYR A 44 -0.32 -1.81 -4.96
N ARG A 45 0.23 -1.95 -6.18
CA ARG A 45 -0.36 -2.82 -7.20
C ARG A 45 -0.37 -4.29 -6.78
N ALA A 46 0.75 -4.78 -6.24
CA ALA A 46 0.84 -6.13 -5.70
C ALA A 46 -0.22 -6.35 -4.61
N SER A 47 -0.37 -5.41 -3.68
CA SER A 47 -1.36 -5.46 -2.61
C SER A 47 -2.79 -5.52 -3.15
N LYS A 48 -3.14 -4.68 -4.13
CA LYS A 48 -4.47 -4.70 -4.79
C LYS A 48 -4.74 -6.02 -5.50
N ILE A 49 -3.74 -6.59 -6.17
CA ILE A 49 -3.86 -7.90 -6.84
C ILE A 49 -4.09 -9.01 -5.80
N ILE A 50 -3.32 -9.01 -4.71
CA ILE A 50 -3.47 -10.01 -3.63
C ILE A 50 -4.88 -9.93 -3.02
N LEU A 51 -5.35 -8.71 -2.73
CA LEU A 51 -6.69 -8.45 -2.20
C LEU A 51 -7.82 -8.70 -3.22
N SER A 52 -7.49 -9.01 -4.48
CA SER A 52 -8.50 -9.40 -5.47
C SER A 52 -8.79 -10.90 -5.48
N GLN A 53 -8.06 -11.67 -4.67
CA GLN A 53 -8.27 -13.10 -4.55
C GLN A 53 -9.45 -13.37 -3.61
N PRO A 54 -10.40 -14.25 -3.99
CA PRO A 54 -11.51 -14.59 -3.13
C PRO A 54 -11.05 -15.43 -1.92
N ASP A 55 -11.90 -15.48 -0.89
CA ASP A 55 -11.79 -16.40 0.26
C ASP A 55 -10.54 -16.25 1.15
N ILE A 56 -9.74 -15.20 0.97
CA ILE A 56 -8.64 -14.89 1.89
C ILE A 56 -9.18 -14.40 3.24
N ARG A 57 -8.60 -14.91 4.32
CA ARG A 57 -9.00 -14.61 5.71
C ARG A 57 -8.04 -13.68 6.44
N GLY A 58 -6.85 -13.50 5.88
CA GLY A 58 -5.80 -12.66 6.43
C GLY A 58 -4.81 -12.27 5.35
N TYR A 59 -4.11 -11.17 5.60
CA TYR A 59 -3.04 -10.65 4.75
C TYR A 59 -1.72 -10.79 5.51
N PHE A 60 -0.78 -11.55 4.94
CA PHE A 60 0.52 -11.78 5.55
C PHE A 60 1.62 -11.26 4.66
N ALA A 61 2.34 -10.25 5.14
CA ALA A 61 3.52 -9.74 4.46
C ALA A 61 4.76 -10.03 5.30
N SER A 62 5.77 -10.65 4.71
CA SER A 62 7.00 -10.96 5.41
C SER A 62 8.16 -11.19 4.45
N GLY A 63 9.37 -10.83 4.88
CA GLY A 63 10.61 -11.01 4.12
C GLY A 63 11.73 -11.61 4.97
N SER A 64 12.98 -11.36 4.59
CA SER A 64 14.15 -11.91 5.31
C SER A 64 14.38 -11.27 6.69
N GLY A 65 13.87 -10.06 6.92
CA GLY A 65 14.17 -9.27 8.11
C GLY A 65 15.43 -8.41 7.98
N VAL A 66 16.24 -8.61 6.94
CA VAL A 66 17.51 -7.90 6.70
C VAL A 66 17.60 -7.37 5.27
N ALA A 67 16.46 -7.04 4.68
CA ALA A 67 16.43 -6.57 3.30
C ALA A 67 17.05 -5.17 3.17
N SER A 68 17.95 -4.99 2.20
CA SER A 68 18.47 -3.66 1.80
C SER A 68 17.43 -2.92 0.95
N GLN A 69 16.26 -2.69 1.54
CA GLN A 69 15.10 -2.06 0.93
C GLN A 69 14.53 -1.06 1.92
N GLU A 70 14.06 0.06 1.37
CA GLU A 70 13.46 1.14 2.14
C GLU A 70 12.03 0.76 2.55
N GLN A 71 11.85 0.30 3.78
CA GLN A 71 10.59 -0.33 4.20
C GLN A 71 9.39 0.61 4.23
N TYR A 72 9.63 1.93 4.35
CA TYR A 72 8.56 2.91 4.23
C TYR A 72 7.90 2.92 2.84
N HIS A 73 8.57 2.49 1.76
CA HIS A 73 7.91 2.35 0.46
C HIS A 73 6.86 1.24 0.49
N SER A 74 7.19 0.11 1.13
CA SER A 74 6.27 -1.00 1.34
C SER A 74 5.06 -0.57 2.17
N ALA A 75 5.32 0.08 3.31
CA ALA A 75 4.26 0.59 4.18
C ALA A 75 3.34 1.57 3.44
N ARG A 76 3.88 2.53 2.69
CA ARG A 76 3.09 3.50 1.91
C ARG A 76 2.21 2.82 0.85
N GLY A 77 2.76 1.86 0.12
CA GLY A 77 2.01 1.09 -0.88
C GLY A 77 0.84 0.32 -0.27
N MET A 78 1.08 -0.34 0.86
CA MET A 78 0.05 -1.07 1.61
C MET A 78 -1.01 -0.13 2.21
N VAL A 79 -0.60 1.00 2.82
CA VAL A 79 -1.53 1.99 3.38
C VAL A 79 -2.53 2.44 2.33
N LYS A 80 -2.06 2.86 1.15
CA LYS A 80 -2.95 3.28 0.05
C LYS A 80 -3.88 2.14 -0.36
N ALA A 81 -3.36 0.93 -0.56
CA ALA A 81 -4.16 -0.20 -1.02
C ALA A 81 -5.23 -0.58 0.02
N PHE A 82 -4.87 -0.65 1.30
CA PHE A 82 -5.77 -1.10 2.37
C PHE A 82 -6.88 -0.07 2.65
N HIS A 83 -6.59 1.23 2.52
CA HIS A 83 -7.61 2.27 2.58
C HIS A 83 -8.60 2.18 1.43
N GLU A 84 -8.10 2.10 0.19
CA GLU A 84 -8.98 2.03 -0.98
C GLU A 84 -9.86 0.76 -0.99
N GLU A 85 -9.34 -0.36 -0.52
CA GLU A 85 -10.10 -1.61 -0.41
C GLU A 85 -11.02 -1.67 0.80
N LYS A 86 -10.85 -0.74 1.76
CA LYS A 86 -11.46 -0.78 3.09
C LYS A 86 -11.26 -2.16 3.71
N LEU A 87 -9.99 -2.50 3.93
CA LEU A 87 -9.57 -3.82 4.38
C LEU A 87 -10.41 -4.29 5.59
N SER A 88 -10.97 -5.50 5.49
CA SER A 88 -11.90 -6.10 6.46
C SER A 88 -11.38 -7.39 7.08
N ILE A 89 -10.17 -7.81 6.71
CA ILE A 89 -9.47 -8.97 7.23
C ILE A 89 -8.16 -8.56 7.89
N PRO A 90 -7.69 -9.25 8.94
CA PRO A 90 -6.47 -8.88 9.63
C PRO A 90 -5.24 -8.89 8.73
N GLY A 91 -4.32 -7.96 9.01
CA GLY A 91 -3.01 -7.88 8.37
C GLY A 91 -1.88 -8.01 9.38
N VAL A 92 -0.91 -8.88 9.10
CA VAL A 92 0.37 -8.92 9.84
C VAL A 92 1.50 -8.68 8.87
N ILE A 93 2.23 -7.58 9.08
CA ILE A 93 3.22 -7.05 8.15
C ILE A 93 4.58 -6.99 8.85
N ARG A 94 5.45 -7.96 8.56
CA ARG A 94 6.83 -8.00 9.04
C ARG A 94 7.76 -7.32 8.05
N LEU A 95 8.23 -6.12 8.37
CA LEU A 95 9.02 -5.24 7.50
C LEU A 95 10.46 -5.05 8.00
N GLY A 96 11.24 -6.11 8.18
CA GLY A 96 12.65 -5.93 8.57
C GLY A 96 13.54 -5.46 7.41
N GLY A 97 14.33 -4.42 7.65
CA GLY A 97 15.18 -3.77 6.63
C GLY A 97 15.56 -2.33 7.00
N ASN A 98 15.77 -1.48 6.01
CA ASN A 98 16.07 -0.06 6.26
C ASN A 98 14.81 0.68 6.70
N PHE A 99 14.91 1.49 7.76
CA PHE A 99 13.83 2.31 8.30
C PHE A 99 12.57 1.50 8.66
N GLU A 100 12.76 0.31 9.22
CA GLU A 100 11.67 -0.58 9.62
C GLU A 100 10.78 0.05 10.68
N GLU A 101 11.34 0.77 11.65
CA GLU A 101 10.60 1.44 12.72
C GLU A 101 9.63 2.47 12.13
N LYS A 102 10.10 3.26 11.15
CA LYS A 102 9.27 4.23 10.43
C LYS A 102 8.19 3.55 9.61
N ALA A 103 8.47 2.38 9.05
CA ALA A 103 7.49 1.63 8.28
C ALA A 103 6.37 1.09 9.18
N VAL A 104 6.73 0.56 10.35
CA VAL A 104 5.77 0.12 11.39
C VAL A 104 4.93 1.31 11.89
N GLU A 105 5.57 2.46 12.13
CA GLU A 105 4.87 3.69 12.51
C GLU A 105 3.85 4.14 11.44
N ILE A 106 4.24 4.14 10.16
CA ILE A 106 3.34 4.49 9.05
C ILE A 106 2.12 3.57 9.02
N LEU A 107 2.31 2.25 9.19
CA LEU A 107 1.21 1.30 9.23
C LEU A 107 0.30 1.56 10.43
N GLY A 108 0.86 1.67 11.64
CA GLY A 108 0.09 1.86 12.87
C GLY A 108 -0.69 3.17 12.89
N ASN A 109 -0.07 4.27 12.45
CA ASN A 109 -0.70 5.59 12.47
C ASN A 109 -1.79 5.74 11.42
N TYR A 110 -1.55 5.22 10.21
CA TYR A 110 -2.45 5.48 9.09
C TYR A 110 -3.49 4.38 8.89
N LEU A 111 -3.34 3.19 9.47
CA LEU A 111 -4.34 2.11 9.36
C LEU A 111 -5.18 1.91 10.64
N LYS A 112 -5.09 2.82 11.61
CA LYS A 112 -5.90 2.74 12.84
C LYS A 112 -7.41 2.85 12.59
N ASP A 113 -7.81 3.56 11.53
CA ASP A 113 -9.22 3.92 11.26
C ASP A 113 -9.90 2.99 10.25
N ILE A 114 -9.18 1.98 9.73
CA ILE A 114 -9.79 0.98 8.83
C ILE A 114 -10.50 -0.12 9.63
N PRO A 115 -11.47 -0.84 9.05
CA PRO A 115 -12.25 -1.86 9.77
C PRO A 115 -11.42 -3.03 10.31
N ALA A 116 -10.32 -3.36 9.64
CA ALA A 116 -9.45 -4.47 10.04
C ALA A 116 -8.27 -4.02 10.90
N LYS A 117 -7.86 -4.92 11.79
CA LYS A 117 -6.63 -4.76 12.57
C LYS A 117 -5.41 -5.11 11.74
N VAL A 118 -4.49 -4.16 11.59
CA VAL A 118 -3.20 -4.34 10.90
C VAL A 118 -2.07 -4.05 11.88
N GLU A 119 -1.17 -5.02 12.07
CA GLU A 119 -0.02 -4.90 12.96
C GLU A 119 1.29 -5.01 12.16
N GLY A 120 2.22 -4.08 12.44
CA GLY A 120 3.54 -4.02 11.83
C GLY A 120 4.62 -4.54 12.78
N TYR A 121 5.59 -5.28 12.25
CA TYR A 121 6.66 -5.93 13.00
C TYR A 121 8.03 -5.74 12.35
N GLY A 122 9.09 -5.79 13.15
CA GLY A 122 10.46 -5.55 12.74
C GLY A 122 11.24 -6.82 12.43
N ARG A 123 12.58 -6.70 12.37
CA ARG A 123 13.47 -7.85 12.11
C ARG A 123 13.55 -8.84 13.26
N ASP A 124 13.43 -8.35 14.49
CA ASP A 124 13.59 -9.14 15.72
C ASP A 124 12.39 -10.05 15.99
N ASP A 125 11.24 -9.71 15.42
CA ASP A 125 10.05 -10.56 15.43
C ASP A 125 10.24 -11.73 14.44
N SER A 126 10.09 -12.96 14.90
CA SER A 126 10.28 -14.12 14.00
C SER A 126 9.09 -14.31 13.05
N PRO A 127 9.30 -14.95 11.88
CA PRO A 127 8.19 -15.36 11.02
C PRO A 127 7.15 -16.23 11.74
N GLU A 128 7.60 -17.11 12.64
CA GLU A 128 6.73 -17.97 13.46
C GLU A 128 5.84 -17.16 14.40
N PHE A 129 6.42 -16.15 15.07
CA PHE A 129 5.67 -15.24 15.93
C PHE A 129 4.63 -14.47 15.12
N CYS A 130 5.02 -13.89 13.98
CA CYS A 130 4.12 -13.15 13.12
C CYS A 130 2.98 -14.04 12.57
N ALA A 131 3.28 -15.29 12.18
CA ALA A 131 2.28 -16.24 11.73
C ALA A 131 1.33 -16.67 12.84
N GLN A 132 1.83 -16.83 14.07
CA GLN A 132 0.99 -17.05 15.25
C GLN A 132 0.07 -15.85 15.49
N ARG A 133 0.61 -14.63 15.45
CA ARG A 133 -0.17 -13.42 15.66
C ARG A 133 -1.29 -13.27 14.64
N LEU A 134 -1.01 -13.58 13.38
CA LEU A 134 -2.02 -13.58 12.33
C LEU A 134 -3.16 -14.57 12.65
N GLU A 135 -2.83 -15.76 13.15
CA GLU A 135 -3.84 -16.74 13.57
C GLU A 135 -4.75 -16.20 14.68
N GLU A 136 -4.18 -15.53 15.68
CA GLU A 136 -4.90 -14.91 16.78
C GLU A 136 -5.85 -13.82 16.27
N LEU A 137 -5.36 -12.91 15.42
CA LEU A 137 -6.18 -11.85 14.84
C LEU A 137 -7.32 -12.40 13.96
N ILE A 138 -7.08 -13.49 13.22
CA ILE A 138 -8.12 -14.15 12.42
C ILE A 138 -9.22 -14.72 13.32
N LYS A 139 -8.87 -15.28 14.48
CA LYS A 139 -9.85 -15.75 15.48
C LYS A 139 -10.63 -14.58 16.08
N GLU A 140 -9.95 -13.48 16.44
CA GLU A 140 -10.57 -12.24 16.92
C GLU A 140 -11.57 -11.67 15.90
N ASN A 141 -11.22 -11.71 14.60
CA ASN A 141 -12.08 -11.28 13.49
C ASN A 141 -13.16 -12.32 13.10
N GLN A 142 -13.51 -13.24 14.00
CA GLN A 142 -14.54 -14.28 13.80
C GLN A 142 -14.33 -15.13 12.54
N SER A 143 -13.09 -15.24 12.08
CA SER A 143 -12.73 -15.91 10.83
C SER A 143 -13.46 -15.40 9.58
N GLY A 144 -13.78 -14.10 9.53
CA GLY A 144 -14.32 -13.46 8.32
C GLY A 144 -13.40 -13.57 7.10
N TYR A 145 -13.98 -13.38 5.92
CA TYR A 145 -13.25 -13.39 4.64
C TYR A 145 -13.29 -12.00 3.99
N HIS A 146 -12.30 -11.73 3.15
CA HIS A 146 -12.26 -10.50 2.38
C HIS A 146 -13.30 -10.55 1.25
N GLU A 147 -14.14 -9.51 1.19
CA GLU A 147 -15.09 -9.34 0.10
C GLU A 147 -14.40 -8.60 -1.06
N VAL A 148 -14.24 -9.29 -2.20
CA VAL A 148 -13.71 -8.68 -3.42
C VAL A 148 -14.76 -7.74 -4.01
N LYS A 149 -14.47 -6.45 -4.03
CA LYS A 149 -15.38 -5.42 -4.56
C LYS A 149 -15.04 -5.05 -6.01
N PRO A 150 -16.04 -4.65 -6.83
CA PRO A 150 -15.76 -4.11 -8.15
C PRO A 150 -14.74 -2.97 -8.11
N VAL A 151 -13.87 -2.90 -9.11
CA VAL A 151 -12.97 -1.75 -9.25
C VAL A 151 -13.81 -0.52 -9.62
N VAL A 152 -13.80 0.47 -8.74
CA VAL A 152 -14.45 1.77 -8.96
C VAL A 152 -13.39 2.76 -9.41
N ASP A 153 -13.64 3.43 -10.54
CA ASP A 153 -12.76 4.48 -11.04
C ASP A 153 -12.86 5.71 -10.13
N LEU A 154 -11.72 6.31 -9.81
CA LEU A 154 -11.67 7.47 -8.94
C LEU A 154 -12.39 8.66 -9.60
N VAL A 155 -13.45 9.16 -8.95
CA VAL A 155 -14.19 10.34 -9.43
C VAL A 155 -13.52 11.59 -8.90
N LEU A 156 -12.73 12.24 -9.76
CA LEU A 156 -12.03 13.48 -9.44
C LEU A 156 -12.86 14.71 -9.84
N PRO A 157 -12.71 15.84 -9.13
CA PRO A 157 -13.24 17.13 -9.58
C PRO A 157 -12.73 17.52 -10.98
N LYS A 158 -13.61 18.11 -11.80
CA LYS A 158 -13.31 18.45 -13.20
C LYS A 158 -12.09 19.38 -13.39
N ASN A 159 -11.80 20.24 -12.41
CA ASN A 159 -10.78 21.28 -12.52
C ASN A 159 -9.53 21.01 -11.66
N CYS A 160 -9.23 19.74 -11.35
CA CYS A 160 -7.98 19.40 -10.70
C CYS A 160 -6.78 19.73 -11.59
N TYR A 161 -5.71 20.27 -11.00
CA TYR A 161 -4.40 20.28 -11.63
C TYR A 161 -3.89 18.85 -11.73
N PHE A 162 -3.32 18.44 -12.88
CA PHE A 162 -2.84 17.07 -13.02
C PHE A 162 -1.63 16.96 -13.95
N PHE A 163 -0.91 15.86 -13.79
CA PHE A 163 0.13 15.42 -14.70
C PHE A 163 0.27 13.89 -14.70
N GLU A 164 0.77 13.36 -15.79
CA GLU A 164 1.08 11.93 -15.92
C GLU A 164 2.40 11.61 -15.20
N THR A 165 2.45 10.46 -14.54
CA THR A 165 3.66 9.85 -13.99
C THR A 165 4.11 8.69 -14.89
N LEU A 166 5.14 7.94 -14.48
CA LEU A 166 5.64 6.81 -15.27
C LEU A 166 4.56 5.78 -15.61
N THR A 167 3.68 5.48 -14.66
CA THR A 167 2.69 4.40 -14.77
C THR A 167 1.28 4.82 -14.36
N GLY A 168 1.06 6.11 -14.10
CA GLY A 168 -0.20 6.60 -13.55
C GLY A 168 -0.36 8.10 -13.72
N LYS A 169 -1.21 8.68 -12.89
CA LYS A 169 -1.57 10.10 -12.96
C LYS A 169 -1.70 10.68 -11.57
N LEU A 170 -1.07 11.82 -11.33
CA LEU A 170 -1.24 12.58 -10.10
C LEU A 170 -2.19 13.75 -10.37
N SER A 171 -3.19 13.90 -9.52
CA SER A 171 -4.17 14.99 -9.56
C SER A 171 -4.21 15.73 -8.24
N ILE A 172 -4.36 17.05 -8.27
CA ILE A 172 -4.38 17.94 -7.11
C ILE A 172 -5.62 18.83 -7.19
N ASP A 173 -6.47 18.76 -6.18
CA ASP A 173 -7.58 19.69 -6.00
C ASP A 173 -7.08 20.99 -5.35
N HIS A 174 -6.63 21.94 -6.18
CA HIS A 174 -6.11 23.23 -5.72
C HIS A 174 -7.12 24.04 -4.89
N ARG A 175 -8.42 23.77 -4.96
CA ARG A 175 -9.43 24.45 -4.14
C ARG A 175 -9.21 24.14 -2.66
N LYS A 176 -9.01 22.86 -2.34
CA LYS A 176 -8.65 22.40 -1.00
C LYS A 176 -7.26 22.85 -0.57
N CYS A 177 -6.35 23.05 -1.52
CA CYS A 177 -5.01 23.52 -1.17
C CYS A 177 -5.01 24.93 -0.57
N THR A 178 -6.00 25.79 -0.84
CA THR A 178 -5.98 27.17 -0.30
C THR A 178 -5.92 27.21 1.23
N ASP A 179 -6.65 26.32 1.89
CA ASP A 179 -6.73 26.18 3.36
C ASP A 179 -5.70 25.20 3.95
N CYS A 180 -4.76 24.69 3.15
CA CYS A 180 -3.71 23.78 3.62
C CYS A 180 -2.65 24.56 4.43
N GLY A 181 -2.39 24.11 5.66
CA GLY A 181 -1.57 24.84 6.62
C GLY A 181 -0.06 24.69 6.37
N THR A 182 0.41 23.46 6.18
CA THR A 182 1.86 23.19 6.07
C THR A 182 2.37 23.14 4.63
N LYS A 183 1.50 22.76 3.68
CA LYS A 183 1.93 22.34 2.32
C LYS A 183 3.01 21.26 2.36
N GLY A 184 3.05 20.42 3.41
CA GLY A 184 4.13 19.44 3.62
C GLY A 184 4.23 18.37 2.52
N CYS A 185 3.27 18.30 1.59
CA CYS A 185 3.41 17.53 0.36
C CYS A 185 4.64 17.90 -0.48
N ILE A 186 5.13 19.14 -0.39
CA ILE A 186 6.35 19.59 -1.05
C ILE A 186 7.58 18.95 -0.41
N GLU A 187 7.71 19.05 0.92
CA GLU A 187 8.82 18.44 1.68
C GLU A 187 8.80 16.90 1.63
N ALA A 188 7.60 16.32 1.63
CA ALA A 188 7.39 14.88 1.46
C ALA A 188 7.87 14.38 0.09
N CYS A 189 7.89 15.25 -0.93
CA CYS A 189 8.33 14.92 -2.28
C CYS A 189 9.87 14.92 -2.38
N LYS A 190 10.51 13.84 -1.94
CA LYS A 190 11.99 13.70 -2.02
C LYS A 190 12.56 13.68 -3.44
N ALA A 191 11.73 13.47 -4.46
CA ALA A 191 12.15 13.60 -5.86
C ALA A 191 12.16 15.06 -6.34
N GLU A 192 11.70 15.99 -5.49
CA GLU A 192 11.68 17.45 -5.72
C GLU A 192 10.93 17.86 -6.98
N ILE A 193 9.93 17.06 -7.39
CA ILE A 193 9.10 17.34 -8.58
C ILE A 193 7.94 18.29 -8.32
N LEU A 194 7.69 18.65 -7.06
CA LEU A 194 6.65 19.60 -6.68
C LEU A 194 7.31 20.88 -6.13
N LYS A 195 6.78 22.03 -6.53
CA LYS A 195 7.08 23.35 -5.97
C LYS A 195 5.78 24.08 -5.62
N LEU A 196 5.89 25.18 -4.87
CA LEU A 196 4.79 26.10 -4.67
C LEU A 196 4.83 27.22 -5.70
N GLU A 197 3.68 27.48 -6.30
CA GLU A 197 3.42 28.63 -7.17
C GLU A 197 2.04 29.17 -6.78
N ASP A 198 1.96 30.45 -6.44
CA ASP A 198 0.73 31.09 -5.91
C ASP A 198 0.06 30.31 -4.77
N GLY A 199 0.87 29.76 -3.86
CA GLY A 199 0.41 28.98 -2.70
C GLY A 199 -0.16 27.59 -3.04
N LYS A 200 -0.03 27.14 -4.30
CA LYS A 200 -0.55 25.86 -4.79
C LYS A 200 0.59 24.93 -5.22
N PRO A 201 0.51 23.63 -4.93
CA PRO A 201 1.49 22.66 -5.42
C PRO A 201 1.38 22.50 -6.94
N VAL A 202 2.49 22.72 -7.65
CA VAL A 202 2.62 22.51 -9.10
C VAL A 202 3.92 21.79 -9.42
N LEU A 203 4.08 21.30 -10.64
CA LEU A 203 5.33 20.69 -11.08
C LEU A 203 6.49 21.71 -11.06
N SER A 204 7.64 21.29 -10.52
CA SER A 204 8.92 22.01 -10.62
C SER A 204 9.70 21.63 -11.88
N VAL A 205 9.34 20.50 -12.50
CA VAL A 205 9.95 19.92 -13.71
C VAL A 205 8.96 19.95 -14.88
N SER A 206 9.42 19.64 -16.09
CA SER A 206 8.50 19.50 -17.21
C SER A 206 7.55 18.30 -17.04
N LYS A 207 6.37 18.36 -17.66
CA LYS A 207 5.43 17.23 -17.69
C LYS A 207 6.05 15.97 -18.31
N GLU A 208 6.94 16.13 -19.29
CA GLU A 208 7.65 15.02 -19.93
C GLU A 208 8.66 14.36 -19.00
N GLU A 209 9.39 15.14 -18.18
CA GLU A 209 10.31 14.56 -17.18
C GLU A 209 9.54 13.80 -16.09
N ALA A 210 8.41 14.35 -15.62
CA ALA A 210 7.55 13.65 -14.67
C ALA A 210 7.06 12.31 -15.23
N LYS A 211 6.61 12.30 -16.49
CA LYS A 211 6.16 11.10 -17.22
C LYS A 211 7.28 10.10 -17.49
N LYS A 212 8.53 10.55 -17.66
CA LYS A 212 9.71 9.67 -17.84
C LYS A 212 10.29 9.13 -16.54
N GLY A 213 9.62 9.33 -15.40
CA GLY A 213 9.99 8.72 -14.13
C GLY A 213 10.78 9.61 -13.17
N LYS A 214 10.86 10.93 -13.42
CA LYS A 214 11.34 11.87 -12.39
C LYS A 214 10.42 11.82 -11.16
N CYS A 215 9.11 11.61 -11.37
CA CYS A 215 8.23 11.13 -10.31
C CYS A 215 8.51 9.65 -10.04
N THR A 216 9.00 9.32 -8.85
CA THR A 216 9.27 7.93 -8.44
C THR A 216 8.03 7.17 -7.96
N GLU A 217 6.86 7.81 -7.98
CA GLU A 217 5.59 7.26 -7.51
C GLU A 217 5.69 6.67 -6.08
N CYS A 218 6.43 7.37 -5.21
CA CYS A 218 6.70 6.95 -3.83
C CYS A 218 5.51 7.14 -2.87
N LEU A 219 4.40 7.69 -3.36
CA LEU A 219 3.14 7.97 -2.66
C LEU A 219 3.24 8.94 -1.46
N ALA A 220 4.41 9.52 -1.21
CA ALA A 220 4.66 10.33 -0.02
C ALA A 220 3.77 11.59 0.04
N CYS A 221 3.59 12.28 -1.08
CA CYS A 221 2.79 13.51 -1.13
C CYS A 221 1.29 13.26 -0.96
N GLU A 222 0.75 12.19 -1.54
CA GLU A 222 -0.64 11.76 -1.34
C GLU A 222 -0.87 11.39 0.13
N ILE A 223 -0.07 10.47 0.67
CA ILE A 223 -0.21 10.02 2.07
C ILE A 223 -0.07 11.18 3.04
N PHE A 224 0.91 12.07 2.84
CA PHE A 224 1.01 13.26 3.69
C PHE A 224 -0.25 14.11 3.61
N CYS A 225 -0.74 14.39 2.40
CA CYS A 225 -1.90 15.24 2.20
C CYS A 225 -3.19 14.64 2.80
N THR A 226 -3.38 13.33 2.67
CA THR A 226 -4.55 12.61 3.21
C THR A 226 -4.56 12.56 4.74
N PHE A 227 -3.41 12.31 5.39
CA PHE A 227 -3.38 12.06 6.84
C PHE A 227 -3.03 13.29 7.69
N HIS A 228 -2.41 14.33 7.12
CA HIS A 228 -1.95 15.50 7.87
C HIS A 228 -2.57 16.82 7.40
N GLU A 229 -3.28 16.81 6.27
CA GLU A 229 -3.77 18.03 5.62
C GLU A 229 -5.17 17.80 5.00
N GLN A 230 -5.40 18.36 3.81
CA GLN A 230 -6.73 18.59 3.24
C GLN A 230 -7.23 17.46 2.34
N ASP A 231 -6.53 16.33 2.24
CA ASP A 231 -6.88 15.22 1.34
C ASP A 231 -7.17 15.71 -0.10
N ALA A 232 -6.19 16.44 -0.66
CA ALA A 232 -6.29 17.16 -1.92
C ALA A 232 -5.49 16.54 -3.06
N ILE A 233 -4.53 15.66 -2.75
CA ILE A 233 -3.65 15.00 -3.74
C ILE A 233 -4.11 13.56 -3.91
N PHE A 234 -4.29 13.16 -5.16
CA PHE A 234 -4.71 11.81 -5.53
C PHE A 234 -3.77 11.25 -6.57
N ILE A 235 -3.20 10.07 -6.32
CA ILE A 235 -2.36 9.35 -7.27
C ILE A 235 -3.13 8.14 -7.77
N HIS A 236 -3.54 8.21 -9.04
CA HIS A 236 -4.20 7.12 -9.72
C HIS A 236 -3.17 6.20 -10.36
N LEU A 237 -3.18 4.93 -9.96
CA LEU A 237 -2.26 3.90 -10.43
C LEU A 237 -3.07 2.75 -11.06
N PRO A 238 -3.34 2.78 -12.38
CA PRO A 238 -4.14 1.76 -13.03
C PRO A 238 -3.41 0.39 -13.00
N ILE A 239 -4.21 -0.68 -12.95
CA ILE A 239 -3.77 -2.07 -13.03
C ILE A 239 -4.50 -2.72 -14.22
N PRO A 240 -3.83 -2.90 -15.37
CA PRO A 240 -4.45 -3.48 -16.55
C PRO A 240 -5.09 -4.85 -16.26
N GLY A 241 -6.32 -5.07 -16.73
CA GLY A 241 -7.04 -6.33 -16.57
C GLY A 241 -7.71 -6.54 -15.20
N LEU A 242 -7.45 -5.67 -14.21
CA LEU A 242 -7.96 -5.88 -12.85
C LEU A 242 -9.48 -5.73 -12.77
N LYS A 243 -10.03 -4.75 -13.48
CA LYS A 243 -11.47 -4.47 -13.51
C LYS A 243 -12.23 -5.66 -14.08
N GLU A 244 -11.77 -6.19 -15.20
CA GLU A 244 -12.33 -7.35 -15.88
C GLU A 244 -12.19 -8.61 -15.02
N TYR A 245 -11.06 -8.77 -14.33
CA TYR A 245 -10.82 -9.88 -13.41
C TYR A 245 -11.81 -9.87 -12.24
N ARG A 246 -11.94 -8.74 -11.52
CA ARG A 246 -12.87 -8.64 -10.38
C ARG A 246 -14.32 -8.77 -10.79
N GLN A 247 -14.71 -8.25 -11.96
CA GLN A 247 -16.06 -8.45 -12.48
C GLN A 247 -16.42 -9.93 -12.67
N LYS A 248 -15.46 -10.79 -13.03
CA LYS A 248 -15.69 -12.24 -13.14
C LYS A 248 -15.84 -12.92 -11.78
N ILE A 249 -15.22 -12.38 -10.74
CA ILE A 249 -15.32 -12.90 -9.37
C ILE A 249 -16.64 -12.47 -8.74
N VAL A 250 -16.98 -11.18 -8.80
CA VAL A 250 -18.19 -10.62 -8.17
C VAL A 250 -19.49 -11.17 -8.79
N LYS A 251 -19.44 -11.61 -10.05
CA LYS A 251 -20.59 -12.25 -10.73
C LYS A 251 -20.78 -13.72 -10.37
N LYS A 252 -19.80 -14.37 -9.74
CA LYS A 252 -19.88 -15.77 -9.30
C LYS A 252 -20.43 -15.83 -7.89
#